data_AF-A0A4T0QBE9-F1
#
_entry.id   AF-A0A4T0QBE9-F1
#
_cell.length_a   1.000
_cell.length_b   1.000
_cell.length_c   1.000
_cell.angle_alpha   90.00
_cell.angle_beta   90.00
_cell.angle_gamma   90.00
#
_symmetry.space_group_name_H-M   'P 1'
#
loop_
_entity.id
_entity.type
_entity.pdbx_description
1 polymer ?
#
loop_
_entity_poly.entity_id
_entity_poly.type
_entity_poly.pdbx_seq_one_letter_code
_entity_poly.pdbx_strand_id
1 'polypeptide(L)'
;MDSEDKIIEDDVWGGSDDELENKQRDKDWNKLEDRFMDEGYREGISYGKEAHLQPGFDEGYTTGVGYGREFGRLRAFANQTLSHLTNIQASPEQLERCRSLVSNIGRVSAHQILPKDIEAIEHAKEHEEEDRKQKSTSNVTFEEELGGERGRQRGVEQLADELDRLGKAKLDGRETLDELWGELKEILSREPTLESLLAVLSEMSIMEYNGGSVVAMRGKKCVAIAGDLRLGNRNMSLAANFEKVFPITQKLFVGLPGLASDVLTLRDTFRFRTNMYKLKEGREIEPNTFAHLVSSTLYERRWSPYFVEPVVAGLDPNNGEPFIAATDLIGCLNFAKDFVVSGTASDKMFGMAESLWEPDLEAEDLFETISQTLLNGVDRDALSGWGAVVHVM
;
A
#
# COMPACT_ATOMS: atom_id res chain seq x y z
N MET A 1 -29.96 10.14 103.77
CA MET A 1 -30.67 8.90 104.10
C MET A 1 -31.36 8.45 102.84
N ASP A 2 -30.57 7.77 102.03
CA ASP A 2 -30.84 6.75 101.01
C ASP A 2 -32.25 6.61 100.43
N SER A 3 -32.33 6.71 99.10
CA SER A 3 -32.88 5.65 98.23
C SER A 3 -32.61 6.00 96.76
N GLU A 4 -31.65 5.27 96.17
CA GLU A 4 -31.58 5.02 94.73
C GLU A 4 -32.76 4.14 94.31
N ASP A 5 -33.44 4.43 93.20
CA ASP A 5 -33.41 3.55 92.00
C ASP A 5 -34.49 3.88 90.95
N LYS A 6 -34.01 3.93 89.69
CA LYS A 6 -34.65 3.66 88.40
C LYS A 6 -35.75 4.58 87.88
N ILE A 7 -35.33 5.56 87.08
CA ILE A 7 -36.11 6.04 85.92
C ILE A 7 -35.49 5.41 84.67
N ILE A 8 -36.27 4.60 83.98
CA ILE A 8 -36.00 4.09 82.63
C ILE A 8 -36.25 5.27 81.69
N GLU A 9 -35.20 5.83 81.10
CA GLU A 9 -35.34 6.63 79.88
C GLU A 9 -35.23 5.67 78.69
N ASP A 10 -36.39 5.22 78.22
CA ASP A 10 -36.52 4.59 76.92
C ASP A 10 -36.07 5.59 75.85
N ASP A 11 -35.07 5.20 75.06
CA ASP A 11 -34.67 5.92 73.85
C ASP A 11 -35.76 5.71 72.79
N VAL A 12 -36.76 6.60 72.82
CA VAL A 12 -37.99 6.58 71.98
C VAL A 12 -37.71 6.89 70.49
N TRP A 13 -36.44 7.01 70.08
CA TRP A 13 -36.05 7.33 68.71
C TRP A 13 -35.26 6.24 67.99
N GLY A 14 -35.28 5.00 68.47
CA GLY A 14 -34.56 3.88 67.84
C GLY A 14 -35.41 2.63 67.66
N GLY A 15 -36.14 2.53 66.53
CA GLY A 15 -36.58 1.20 66.06
C GLY A 15 -37.98 1.13 65.47
N SER A 16 -38.14 1.50 64.19
CA SER A 16 -38.99 0.75 63.23
C SER A 16 -38.87 1.27 61.81
N ASP A 17 -38.77 2.59 61.62
CA ASP A 17 -38.83 3.21 60.28
C ASP A 17 -37.48 3.13 59.54
N ASP A 18 -36.36 3.33 60.23
CA ASP A 18 -35.03 3.20 59.63
C ASP A 18 -34.71 1.77 59.15
N GLU A 19 -35.26 0.74 59.81
CA GLU A 19 -35.09 -0.66 59.39
C GLU A 19 -35.92 -1.00 58.14
N LEU A 20 -37.12 -0.42 58.02
CA LEU A 20 -37.98 -0.60 56.84
C LEU A 20 -37.43 0.15 55.63
N GLU A 21 -36.93 1.38 55.82
CA GLU A 21 -36.22 2.13 54.78
C GLU A 21 -34.94 1.43 54.34
N ASN A 22 -34.13 0.91 55.27
CA ASN A 22 -32.92 0.16 54.93
C ASN A 22 -33.27 -1.13 54.15
N LYS A 23 -34.30 -1.89 54.55
CA LYS A 23 -34.74 -3.10 53.82
C LYS A 23 -35.30 -2.80 52.44
N GLN A 24 -36.01 -1.69 52.27
CA GLN A 24 -36.52 -1.27 50.97
C GLN A 24 -35.37 -0.83 50.06
N ARG A 25 -34.42 -0.06 50.61
CA ARG A 25 -33.22 0.39 49.93
C ARG A 25 -32.35 -0.78 49.48
N ASP A 26 -32.15 -1.79 50.32
CA ASP A 26 -31.38 -2.99 49.97
C ASP A 26 -32.06 -3.83 48.87
N LYS A 27 -33.39 -3.92 48.89
CA LYS A 27 -34.15 -4.57 47.79
C LYS A 27 -34.04 -3.81 46.47
N ASP A 28 -34.08 -2.49 46.51
CA ASP A 28 -33.93 -1.66 45.32
C ASP A 28 -32.48 -1.66 44.80
N TRP A 29 -31.49 -1.76 45.69
CA TRP A 29 -30.08 -2.00 45.35
C TRP A 29 -29.87 -3.35 44.67
N ASN A 30 -30.41 -4.44 45.22
CA ASN A 30 -30.27 -5.77 44.61
C ASN A 30 -30.95 -5.85 43.22
N LYS A 31 -32.13 -5.24 43.05
CA LYS A 31 -32.80 -5.15 41.73
C LYS A 31 -32.02 -4.29 40.74
N LEU A 32 -31.29 -3.29 41.23
CA LEU A 32 -30.45 -2.45 40.39
C LEU A 32 -29.19 -3.23 39.98
N GLU A 33 -28.59 -3.97 40.91
CA GLU A 33 -27.46 -4.87 40.67
C GLU A 33 -27.80 -5.96 39.64
N ASP A 34 -28.92 -6.68 39.78
CA ASP A 34 -29.36 -7.69 38.82
C ASP A 34 -29.52 -7.11 37.41
N ARG A 35 -30.11 -5.92 37.30
CA ARG A 35 -30.25 -5.22 35.99
C ARG A 35 -28.91 -4.81 35.42
N PHE A 36 -27.99 -4.29 36.23
CA PHE A 36 -26.64 -3.95 35.78
C PHE A 36 -25.85 -5.18 35.35
N MET A 37 -26.05 -6.33 36.01
CA MET A 37 -25.40 -7.58 35.63
C MET A 37 -25.97 -8.13 34.32
N ASP A 38 -27.29 -8.11 34.13
CA ASP A 38 -27.95 -8.53 32.88
C ASP A 38 -27.61 -7.60 31.70
N GLU A 39 -27.66 -6.27 31.93
CA GLU A 39 -27.29 -5.26 30.93
C GLU A 39 -25.81 -5.34 30.60
N GLY A 40 -24.94 -5.46 31.61
CA GLY A 40 -23.49 -5.61 31.43
C GLY A 40 -23.10 -6.91 30.74
N TYR A 41 -23.81 -8.02 31.01
CA TYR A 41 -23.62 -9.28 30.28
C TYR A 41 -24.08 -9.14 28.83
N ARG A 42 -25.24 -8.53 28.58
CA ARG A 42 -25.75 -8.31 27.23
C ARG A 42 -24.84 -7.39 26.42
N GLU A 43 -24.36 -6.31 27.03
CA GLU A 43 -23.41 -5.38 26.45
C GLU A 43 -22.06 -6.06 26.22
N GLY A 44 -21.57 -6.86 27.16
CA GLY A 44 -20.34 -7.63 27.01
C GLY A 44 -20.39 -8.65 25.88
N ILE A 45 -21.53 -9.32 25.66
CA ILE A 45 -21.74 -10.23 24.53
C ILE A 45 -21.78 -9.46 23.21
N SER A 46 -22.48 -8.32 23.15
CA SER A 46 -22.50 -7.47 21.94
C SER A 46 -21.11 -6.93 21.62
N TYR A 47 -20.41 -6.40 22.62
CA TYR A 47 -19.06 -5.87 22.49
C TYR A 47 -18.07 -6.95 22.05
N GLY A 48 -18.15 -8.15 22.60
CA GLY A 48 -17.32 -9.28 22.16
C GLY A 48 -17.56 -9.65 20.70
N LYS A 49 -18.83 -9.66 20.26
CA LYS A 49 -19.19 -9.92 18.85
C LYS A 49 -18.65 -8.84 17.92
N GLU A 50 -18.80 -7.56 18.28
CA GLU A 50 -18.30 -6.43 17.49
C GLU A 50 -16.76 -6.40 17.45
N ALA A 51 -16.10 -6.67 18.57
CA ALA A 51 -14.63 -6.70 18.66
C ALA A 51 -14.01 -7.81 17.78
N HIS A 52 -14.69 -8.94 17.62
CA HIS A 52 -14.26 -10.01 16.71
C HIS A 52 -14.64 -9.74 15.24
N LEU A 53 -15.71 -8.98 14.99
CA LEU A 53 -16.16 -8.66 13.62
C LEU A 53 -15.30 -7.56 12.97
N GLN A 54 -14.82 -6.58 13.74
CA GLN A 54 -14.10 -5.42 13.22
C GLN A 54 -12.80 -5.78 12.46
N PRO A 55 -11.92 -6.67 12.98
CA PRO A 55 -10.72 -7.07 12.25
C PRO A 55 -11.03 -7.75 10.91
N GLY A 56 -12.03 -8.64 10.89
CA GLY A 56 -12.48 -9.30 9.66
C GLY A 56 -13.09 -8.31 8.65
N PHE A 57 -13.81 -7.30 9.14
CA PHE A 57 -14.30 -6.20 8.29
C PHE A 57 -13.15 -5.39 7.69
N ASP A 58 -12.13 -5.02 8.47
CA ASP A 58 -11.00 -4.21 8.01
C ASP A 58 -10.17 -4.96 6.94
N GLU A 59 -9.96 -6.27 7.13
CA GLU A 59 -9.29 -7.13 6.17
C GLU A 59 -10.11 -7.32 4.89
N GLY A 60 -11.41 -7.62 5.04
CA GLY A 60 -12.34 -7.76 3.92
C GLY A 60 -12.51 -6.46 3.12
N TYR A 61 -12.54 -5.32 3.81
CA TYR A 61 -12.62 -3.99 3.19
C TYR A 61 -11.35 -3.68 2.40
N THR A 62 -10.17 -3.92 2.98
CA THR A 62 -8.88 -3.69 2.31
C THR A 62 -8.76 -4.52 1.03
N THR A 63 -9.13 -5.80 1.12
CA THR A 63 -9.12 -6.72 -0.02
C THR A 63 -10.17 -6.32 -1.06
N GLY A 64 -11.42 -6.11 -0.63
CA GLY A 64 -12.53 -5.76 -1.52
C GLY A 64 -12.34 -4.46 -2.29
N VAL A 65 -11.78 -3.42 -1.64
CA VAL A 65 -11.45 -2.15 -2.31
C VAL A 65 -10.37 -2.34 -3.37
N GLY A 66 -9.36 -3.17 -3.12
CA GLY A 66 -8.32 -3.50 -4.09
C GLY A 66 -8.91 -4.09 -5.37
N TYR A 67 -9.64 -5.21 -5.25
CA TYR A 67 -10.29 -5.88 -6.36
C TYR A 67 -11.34 -5.01 -7.06
N GLY A 68 -12.14 -4.27 -6.30
CA GLY A 68 -13.15 -3.35 -6.85
C GLY A 68 -12.55 -2.22 -7.67
N ARG A 69 -11.41 -1.67 -7.24
CA ARG A 69 -10.68 -0.65 -7.99
C ARG A 69 -10.08 -1.22 -9.27
N GLU A 70 -9.47 -2.40 -9.21
CA GLU A 70 -8.90 -3.08 -10.39
C GLU A 70 -9.97 -3.38 -11.45
N PHE A 71 -11.11 -3.95 -11.04
CA PHE A 71 -12.24 -4.19 -11.93
C PHE A 71 -12.85 -2.89 -12.48
N GLY A 72 -12.93 -1.84 -11.65
CA GLY A 72 -13.37 -0.51 -12.08
C GLY A 72 -12.46 0.09 -13.17
N ARG A 73 -11.14 -0.09 -13.03
CA ARG A 73 -10.15 0.30 -14.05
C ARG A 73 -10.35 -0.50 -15.33
N LEU A 74 -10.43 -1.83 -15.24
CA LEU A 74 -10.67 -2.71 -16.40
C LEU A 74 -11.90 -2.25 -17.20
N ARG A 75 -13.02 -2.00 -16.51
CA ARG A 75 -14.25 -1.50 -17.15
C ARG A 75 -14.04 -0.14 -17.80
N ALA A 76 -13.36 0.79 -17.14
CA ALA A 76 -13.09 2.11 -17.69
C ALA A 76 -12.24 2.02 -18.97
N PHE A 77 -11.16 1.25 -18.93
CA PHE A 77 -10.27 1.06 -20.06
C PHE A 77 -10.94 0.33 -21.22
N ALA A 78 -11.70 -0.73 -20.97
CA ALA A 78 -12.43 -1.44 -22.03
C ALA A 78 -13.42 -0.52 -22.76
N ASN A 79 -14.15 0.33 -22.03
CA ASN A 79 -15.06 1.32 -22.62
C ASN A 79 -14.31 2.42 -23.38
N GLN A 80 -13.16 2.87 -22.86
CA GLN A 80 -12.32 3.85 -23.54
C GLN A 80 -11.76 3.28 -24.86
N THR A 81 -11.24 2.05 -24.84
CA THR A 81 -10.76 1.35 -26.03
C THR A 81 -11.87 1.20 -27.07
N LEU A 82 -13.08 0.82 -26.67
CA LEU A 82 -14.21 0.73 -27.58
C LEU A 82 -14.55 2.09 -28.22
N SER A 83 -14.55 3.16 -27.45
CA SER A 83 -14.77 4.54 -27.93
C SER A 83 -13.70 4.96 -28.94
N HIS A 84 -12.42 4.70 -28.64
CA HIS A 84 -11.31 5.01 -29.54
C HIS A 84 -11.35 4.19 -30.84
N LEU A 85 -11.58 2.88 -30.75
CA LEU A 85 -11.70 2.01 -31.93
C LEU A 85 -12.87 2.44 -32.84
N THR A 86 -13.97 2.91 -32.24
CA THR A 86 -15.12 3.44 -32.98
C THR A 86 -14.77 4.73 -33.70
N ASN A 87 -14.03 5.64 -33.05
CA ASN A 87 -13.61 6.90 -33.65
C ASN A 87 -12.62 6.72 -34.81
N ILE A 88 -11.72 5.73 -34.70
CA ILE A 88 -10.68 5.44 -35.71
C ILE A 88 -11.24 4.60 -36.88
N GLN A 89 -12.48 4.09 -36.78
CA GLN A 89 -13.06 3.16 -37.76
C GLN A 89 -12.15 1.93 -37.97
N ALA A 90 -11.71 1.32 -36.87
CA ALA A 90 -10.87 0.13 -36.89
C ALA A 90 -11.56 -1.09 -37.54
N SER A 91 -10.83 -2.19 -37.70
CA SER A 91 -11.35 -3.44 -38.26
C SER A 91 -12.69 -3.86 -37.62
N PRO A 92 -13.71 -4.25 -38.41
CA PRO A 92 -14.99 -4.73 -37.90
C PRO A 92 -14.85 -5.89 -36.90
N GLU A 93 -13.82 -6.72 -37.07
CA GLU A 93 -13.53 -7.87 -36.19
C GLU A 93 -13.08 -7.42 -34.80
N GLN A 94 -12.23 -6.40 -34.72
CA GLN A 94 -11.75 -5.86 -33.44
C GLN A 94 -12.84 -5.10 -32.69
N LEU A 95 -13.68 -4.37 -33.42
CA LEU A 95 -14.84 -3.68 -32.84
C LEU A 95 -15.82 -4.68 -32.22
N GLU A 96 -16.10 -5.80 -32.89
CA GLU A 96 -16.97 -6.84 -32.33
C GLU A 96 -16.35 -7.51 -31.11
N ARG A 97 -15.05 -7.81 -31.16
CA ARG A 97 -14.31 -8.40 -30.03
C ARG A 97 -14.26 -7.47 -28.80
N CYS A 98 -14.10 -6.17 -29.01
CA CYS A 98 -14.13 -5.19 -27.93
C CYS A 98 -15.55 -5.03 -27.36
N ARG A 99 -16.59 -5.07 -28.20
CA ARG A 99 -18.00 -5.08 -27.76
C ARG A 99 -18.35 -6.32 -26.94
N SER A 100 -17.89 -7.50 -27.36
CA SER A 100 -18.09 -8.73 -26.60
C SER A 100 -17.37 -8.67 -25.26
N LEU A 101 -16.14 -8.16 -25.21
CA LEU A 101 -15.40 -7.96 -23.97
C LEU A 101 -16.13 -7.01 -23.00
N VAL A 102 -16.59 -5.84 -23.47
CA VAL A 102 -17.37 -4.90 -22.64
C VAL A 102 -18.67 -5.54 -22.14
N SER A 103 -19.35 -6.31 -22.98
CA SER A 103 -20.55 -7.06 -22.57
C SER A 103 -20.24 -8.15 -21.55
N ASN A 104 -19.10 -8.83 -21.65
CA ASN A 104 -18.66 -9.84 -20.70
C ASN A 104 -18.35 -9.20 -19.35
N ILE A 105 -17.57 -8.11 -19.34
CA ILE A 105 -17.26 -7.33 -18.13
C ILE A 105 -18.56 -6.86 -17.45
N GLY A 106 -19.58 -6.45 -18.21
CA GLY A 106 -20.87 -6.03 -17.66
C GLY A 106 -21.68 -7.15 -16.98
N ARG A 107 -21.40 -8.42 -17.28
CA ARG A 107 -22.09 -9.59 -16.70
C ARG A 107 -21.40 -10.14 -15.45
N VAL A 108 -20.11 -9.82 -15.24
CA VAL A 108 -19.35 -10.33 -14.10
C VAL A 108 -19.89 -9.71 -12.80
N SER A 109 -20.21 -10.57 -11.84
CA SER A 109 -20.71 -10.16 -10.52
C SER A 109 -19.57 -10.13 -9.49
N ALA A 110 -19.71 -9.34 -8.42
CA ALA A 110 -18.66 -9.15 -7.40
C ALA A 110 -18.13 -10.48 -6.81
N HIS A 111 -19.01 -11.46 -6.59
CA HIS A 111 -18.69 -12.78 -6.07
C HIS A 111 -17.77 -13.62 -6.97
N GLN A 112 -17.66 -13.27 -8.26
CA GLN A 112 -16.79 -13.97 -9.22
C GLN A 112 -15.39 -13.35 -9.29
N ILE A 113 -15.19 -12.17 -8.69
CA ILE A 113 -13.93 -11.40 -8.74
C ILE A 113 -13.22 -11.44 -7.39
N LEU A 114 -13.99 -11.46 -6.30
CA LEU A 114 -13.43 -11.48 -4.95
C LEU A 114 -12.80 -12.86 -4.64
N PRO A 115 -11.71 -12.89 -3.84
CA PRO A 115 -11.16 -14.14 -3.36
C PRO A 115 -12.18 -14.86 -2.49
N LYS A 116 -12.18 -16.20 -2.56
CA LYS A 116 -13.08 -17.03 -1.77
C LYS A 116 -12.61 -17.06 -0.32
N ASP A 117 -13.51 -16.75 0.60
CA ASP A 117 -13.24 -16.84 2.04
C ASP A 117 -13.29 -18.31 2.49
N ILE A 118 -12.10 -18.90 2.68
CA ILE A 118 -11.95 -20.32 3.05
C ILE A 118 -12.45 -20.56 4.48
N GLU A 119 -12.19 -19.63 5.40
CA GLU A 119 -12.59 -19.73 6.80
C GLU A 119 -14.11 -19.66 6.96
N ALA A 120 -14.77 -18.75 6.24
CA ALA A 120 -16.23 -18.69 6.23
C ALA A 120 -16.85 -19.95 5.60
N ILE A 121 -16.23 -20.53 4.57
CA ILE A 121 -16.69 -21.79 3.94
C ILE A 121 -16.53 -22.98 4.91
N GLU A 122 -15.44 -23.03 5.66
CA GLU A 122 -15.18 -24.09 6.64
C GLU A 122 -16.12 -23.97 7.84
N HIS A 123 -16.28 -22.77 8.40
CA HIS A 123 -17.23 -22.49 9.48
C HIS A 123 -18.69 -22.80 9.08
N ALA A 124 -19.09 -22.49 7.85
CA ALA A 124 -20.41 -22.86 7.33
C ALA A 124 -20.60 -24.39 7.24
N LYS A 125 -19.57 -25.14 6.85
CA LYS A 125 -19.60 -26.62 6.83
C LYS A 125 -19.68 -27.21 8.23
N GLU A 126 -18.98 -26.64 9.19
CA GLU A 126 -19.01 -27.07 10.59
C GLU A 126 -20.43 -26.92 11.18
N HIS A 127 -21.09 -25.79 10.93
CA HIS A 127 -22.49 -25.60 11.31
C HIS A 127 -23.45 -26.59 10.62
N GLU A 128 -23.27 -26.88 9.33
CA GLU A 128 -24.08 -27.89 8.64
C GLU A 128 -23.88 -29.31 9.22
N GLU A 129 -22.66 -29.64 9.67
CA GLU A 129 -22.36 -30.91 10.33
C GLU A 129 -22.95 -30.98 11.75
N GLU A 130 -22.92 -29.88 12.51
CA GLU A 130 -23.57 -29.77 13.82
C GLU A 130 -25.09 -29.89 13.72
N ASP A 131 -25.71 -29.22 12.75
CA ASP A 131 -27.14 -29.34 12.46
C ASP A 131 -27.52 -30.77 12.03
N ARG A 132 -26.64 -31.46 11.27
CA ARG A 132 -26.80 -32.89 10.96
C ARG A 132 -26.72 -33.77 12.20
N LYS A 133 -25.78 -33.49 13.12
CA LYS A 133 -25.61 -34.22 14.38
C LYS A 133 -26.79 -34.00 15.33
N GLN A 134 -27.33 -32.78 15.42
CA GLN A 134 -28.54 -32.48 16.18
C GLN A 134 -29.76 -33.20 15.61
N LYS A 135 -29.95 -33.20 14.29
CA LYS A 135 -31.03 -33.98 13.64
C LYS A 135 -30.91 -35.49 13.86
N SER A 136 -29.70 -36.01 14.02
CA SER A 136 -29.48 -37.44 14.29
C SER A 136 -29.72 -37.86 15.75
N THR A 137 -29.78 -36.91 16.68
CA THR A 137 -29.95 -37.16 18.13
C THR A 137 -31.38 -36.94 18.63
N SER A 138 -32.25 -36.31 17.85
CA SER A 138 -33.67 -36.11 18.19
C SER A 138 -34.61 -37.05 17.41
N ASN A 139 -34.73 -38.30 17.84
CA ASN A 139 -35.84 -39.18 17.47
C ASN A 139 -37.09 -38.88 18.33
N VAL A 140 -37.56 -37.63 18.32
CA VAL A 140 -38.88 -37.28 18.84
C VAL A 140 -39.61 -36.47 17.78
N THR A 141 -40.58 -37.11 17.15
CA THR A 141 -41.58 -36.48 16.28
C THR A 141 -42.31 -35.38 17.06
N PHE A 142 -42.02 -34.13 16.74
CA PHE A 142 -42.88 -32.98 17.03
C PHE A 142 -43.43 -32.49 15.67
N GLU A 143 -44.31 -33.29 15.09
CA GLU A 143 -45.20 -32.81 14.04
C GLU A 143 -46.53 -32.40 14.69
N GLU A 144 -47.08 -31.28 14.20
CA GLU A 144 -48.29 -30.58 14.64
C GLU A 144 -48.11 -29.58 15.79
N GLU A 145 -47.48 -28.44 15.49
CA GLU A 145 -48.13 -27.13 15.67
C GLU A 145 -47.38 -26.03 14.89
N LEU A 146 -48.15 -25.10 14.31
CA LEU A 146 -47.76 -23.98 13.42
C LEU A 146 -47.51 -24.37 11.95
N GLY A 147 -48.62 -24.47 11.21
CA GLY A 147 -48.61 -24.49 9.75
C GLY A 147 -47.89 -23.26 9.17
N GLY A 148 -46.81 -23.51 8.42
CA GLY A 148 -46.08 -22.44 7.70
C GLY A 148 -44.76 -22.86 7.05
N GLU A 149 -44.20 -24.04 7.35
CA GLU A 149 -42.80 -24.33 7.00
C GLU A 149 -42.55 -24.86 5.57
N ARG A 150 -43.58 -25.38 4.88
CA ARG A 150 -43.40 -25.90 3.49
C ARG A 150 -43.06 -24.80 2.47
N GLY A 151 -43.40 -23.54 2.75
CA GLY A 151 -43.01 -22.39 1.91
C GLY A 151 -41.57 -21.95 2.13
N ARG A 152 -41.05 -22.10 3.36
CA ARG A 152 -39.69 -21.66 3.73
C ARG A 152 -38.64 -22.66 3.29
N GLN A 153 -38.93 -23.97 3.38
CA GLN A 153 -38.02 -25.03 2.91
C GLN A 153 -37.79 -24.98 1.40
N ARG A 154 -38.82 -24.70 0.59
CA ARG A 154 -38.67 -24.52 -0.86
C ARG A 154 -37.84 -23.29 -1.23
N GLY A 155 -37.94 -22.21 -0.44
CA GLY A 155 -37.13 -21.01 -0.64
C GLY A 155 -35.66 -21.22 -0.29
N VAL A 156 -35.38 -21.99 0.77
CA VAL A 156 -34.01 -22.30 1.21
C VAL A 156 -33.35 -23.33 0.29
N GLU A 157 -34.07 -24.35 -0.19
CA GLU A 157 -33.54 -25.28 -1.21
C GLU A 157 -33.29 -24.58 -2.55
N GLN A 158 -34.17 -23.67 -2.99
CA GLN A 158 -33.94 -22.86 -4.19
C GLN A 158 -32.74 -21.90 -4.02
N LEU A 159 -32.59 -21.28 -2.85
CA LEU A 159 -31.42 -20.46 -2.53
C LEU A 159 -30.14 -21.31 -2.45
N ALA A 160 -30.20 -22.50 -1.88
CA ALA A 160 -29.08 -23.43 -1.78
C ALA A 160 -28.67 -23.96 -3.16
N ASP A 161 -29.62 -24.29 -4.04
CA ASP A 161 -29.36 -24.66 -5.43
C ASP A 161 -28.85 -23.47 -6.28
N GLU A 162 -29.30 -22.23 -5.99
CA GLU A 162 -28.72 -21.02 -6.59
C GLU A 162 -27.29 -20.77 -6.10
N LEU A 163 -27.02 -20.94 -4.80
CA LEU A 163 -25.70 -20.82 -4.18
C LEU A 163 -24.74 -21.92 -4.64
N ASP A 164 -25.22 -23.15 -4.82
CA ASP A 164 -24.44 -24.30 -5.30
C ASP A 164 -24.21 -24.23 -6.83
N ARG A 165 -25.11 -23.59 -7.59
CA ARG A 165 -24.87 -23.21 -8.99
C ARG A 165 -23.86 -22.05 -9.11
N LEU A 166 -23.86 -21.11 -8.18
CA LEU A 166 -22.87 -20.03 -8.08
C LEU A 166 -21.49 -20.54 -7.62
N GLY A 167 -21.44 -21.55 -6.75
CA GLY A 167 -20.22 -22.16 -6.22
C GLY A 167 -19.48 -23.09 -7.18
N LYS A 168 -20.10 -23.49 -8.31
CA LYS A 168 -19.51 -24.41 -9.30
C LYS A 168 -18.54 -23.74 -10.29
N ALA A 169 -18.36 -22.42 -10.25
CA ALA A 169 -17.27 -21.76 -10.97
C ALA A 169 -15.95 -22.07 -10.25
N LYS A 170 -15.20 -22.99 -10.83
CA LYS A 170 -13.96 -23.59 -10.32
C LYS A 170 -12.73 -22.67 -10.47
N LEU A 171 -12.90 -21.37 -10.65
CA LEU A 171 -11.83 -20.41 -10.89
C LEU A 171 -11.71 -19.44 -9.71
N ASP A 172 -10.46 -19.07 -9.42
CA ASP A 172 -10.12 -18.04 -8.45
C ASP A 172 -10.54 -16.66 -9.01
N GLY A 173 -10.96 -15.75 -8.13
CA GLY A 173 -11.40 -14.41 -8.52
C GLY A 173 -10.29 -13.61 -9.23
N ARG A 174 -9.03 -13.92 -8.90
CA ARG A 174 -7.85 -13.35 -9.54
C ARG A 174 -7.64 -13.83 -10.98
N GLU A 175 -7.83 -15.12 -11.23
CA GLU A 175 -7.69 -15.72 -12.57
C GLU A 175 -8.68 -15.08 -13.55
N THR A 176 -9.93 -14.89 -13.09
CA THR A 176 -10.98 -14.25 -13.89
C THR A 176 -10.62 -12.81 -14.28
N LEU A 177 -10.02 -12.04 -13.36
CA LEU A 177 -9.54 -10.70 -13.67
C LEU A 177 -8.37 -10.73 -14.66
N ASP A 178 -7.39 -11.60 -14.44
CA ASP A 178 -6.19 -11.70 -15.27
C ASP A 178 -6.54 -12.13 -16.70
N GLU A 179 -7.52 -13.02 -16.89
CA GLU A 179 -8.05 -13.40 -18.20
C GLU A 179 -8.66 -12.21 -18.95
N LEU A 180 -9.52 -11.43 -18.29
CA LEU A 180 -10.16 -10.25 -18.90
C LEU A 180 -9.14 -9.15 -19.23
N TRP A 181 -8.14 -8.97 -18.36
CA TRP A 181 -7.02 -8.07 -18.61
C TRP A 181 -6.14 -8.56 -19.78
N GLY A 182 -5.93 -9.87 -19.90
CA GLY A 182 -5.24 -10.50 -21.02
C GLY A 182 -5.95 -10.26 -22.35
N GLU A 183 -7.26 -10.44 -22.40
CA GLU A 183 -8.06 -10.19 -23.61
C GLU A 183 -8.01 -8.71 -24.02
N LEU A 184 -8.10 -7.78 -23.05
CA LEU A 184 -7.95 -6.35 -23.31
C LEU A 184 -6.56 -6.01 -23.89
N LYS A 185 -5.49 -6.56 -23.30
CA LYS A 185 -4.11 -6.36 -23.76
C LYS A 185 -3.90 -6.90 -25.18
N GLU A 186 -4.49 -8.05 -25.53
CA GLU A 186 -4.40 -8.62 -26.88
C GLU A 186 -5.10 -7.74 -27.93
N ILE A 187 -6.24 -7.12 -27.57
CA ILE A 187 -6.93 -6.18 -28.47
C ILE A 187 -6.06 -4.95 -28.72
N LEU A 188 -5.39 -4.45 -27.68
CA LEU A 188 -4.58 -3.24 -27.76
C LEU A 188 -3.24 -3.46 -28.49
N SER A 189 -2.60 -4.62 -28.33
CA SER A 189 -1.30 -4.90 -28.96
C SER A 189 -1.37 -5.03 -30.48
N ARG A 190 -2.56 -5.26 -31.03
CA ARG A 190 -2.79 -5.33 -32.48
C ARG A 190 -2.92 -3.97 -33.15
N GLU A 191 -3.12 -2.89 -32.38
CA GLU A 191 -3.29 -1.54 -32.91
C GLU A 191 -2.15 -0.60 -32.49
N PRO A 192 -1.27 -0.17 -33.41
CA PRO A 192 -0.12 0.69 -33.08
C PRO A 192 -0.54 2.10 -32.62
N THR A 193 -1.76 2.53 -32.93
CA THR A 193 -2.30 3.83 -32.48
C THR A 193 -2.66 3.85 -30.98
N LEU A 194 -2.79 2.67 -30.35
CA LEU A 194 -3.18 2.50 -28.95
C LEU A 194 -1.99 2.20 -28.04
N GLU A 195 -0.75 2.30 -28.53
CA GLU A 195 0.48 2.13 -27.73
C GLU A 195 0.51 3.05 -26.51
N SER A 196 -0.01 4.27 -26.61
CA SER A 196 -0.13 5.21 -25.49
C SER A 196 -1.07 4.72 -24.39
N LEU A 197 -2.18 4.07 -24.75
CA LEU A 197 -3.10 3.44 -23.79
C LEU A 197 -2.49 2.16 -23.22
N LEU A 198 -1.76 1.40 -24.04
CA LEU A 198 -1.04 0.20 -23.63
C LEU A 198 0.09 0.55 -22.63
N ALA A 199 0.73 1.70 -22.76
CA ALA A 199 1.71 2.20 -21.79
C ALA A 199 1.08 2.56 -20.44
N VAL A 200 -0.16 3.07 -20.43
CA VAL A 200 -0.92 3.34 -19.19
C VAL A 200 -1.44 2.05 -18.53
N LEU A 201 -1.67 1.00 -19.33
CA LEU A 201 -2.15 -0.32 -18.92
C LEU A 201 -1.02 -1.29 -18.54
N SER A 202 0.14 -1.11 -19.15
CA SER A 202 1.41 -1.69 -18.75
C SER A 202 1.62 -1.33 -17.29
N GLU A 203 1.87 -2.34 -16.48
CA GLU A 203 2.07 -2.23 -15.04
C GLU A 203 2.94 -1.01 -14.71
N MET A 204 2.42 -0.10 -13.88
CA MET A 204 3.23 0.99 -13.32
C MET A 204 4.47 0.36 -12.70
N SER A 205 5.64 0.81 -13.16
CA SER A 205 6.91 0.24 -12.74
C SER A 205 7.04 0.33 -11.22
N ILE A 206 7.65 -0.67 -10.57
CA ILE A 206 8.00 -0.60 -9.14
C ILE A 206 8.86 0.65 -8.85
N MET A 207 9.67 1.08 -9.82
CA MET A 207 10.47 2.32 -9.74
C MET A 207 9.61 3.58 -9.55
N GLU A 208 8.38 3.58 -10.05
CA GLU A 208 7.44 4.70 -9.95
C GLU A 208 6.55 4.63 -8.71
N TYR A 209 6.61 3.52 -7.95
CA TYR A 209 5.69 3.29 -6.84
C TYR A 209 5.78 4.38 -5.77
N ASN A 210 6.99 4.76 -5.38
CA ASN A 210 7.21 5.88 -4.46
C ASN A 210 7.52 7.19 -5.18
N GLY A 211 8.06 7.08 -6.40
CA GLY A 211 8.55 8.21 -7.18
C GLY A 211 9.87 8.77 -6.66
N GLY A 212 10.23 9.94 -7.19
CA GLY A 212 11.40 10.68 -6.78
C GLY A 212 12.49 10.69 -7.84
N SER A 213 13.31 11.73 -7.74
CA SER A 213 14.23 12.13 -8.79
C SER A 213 15.50 12.73 -8.19
N VAL A 214 16.64 12.36 -8.78
CA VAL A 214 17.97 12.84 -8.40
C VAL A 214 18.73 13.25 -9.66
N VAL A 215 19.49 14.34 -9.55
CA VAL A 215 20.41 14.84 -10.58
C VAL A 215 21.77 15.12 -9.95
N ALA A 216 22.85 14.85 -10.67
CA ALA A 216 24.17 15.35 -10.33
C ALA A 216 24.84 15.99 -11.54
N MET A 217 25.58 17.07 -11.31
CA MET A 217 26.24 17.85 -12.36
C MET A 217 27.69 18.11 -11.98
N ARG A 218 28.56 18.03 -12.99
CA ARG A 218 29.98 18.33 -12.87
C ARG A 218 30.23 19.80 -13.19
N GLY A 219 30.96 20.49 -12.32
CA GLY A 219 31.55 21.81 -12.59
C GLY A 219 33.06 21.70 -12.79
N LYS A 220 33.74 22.85 -12.73
CA LYS A 220 35.20 22.96 -12.97
C LYS A 220 36.05 22.27 -11.91
N LYS A 221 35.77 22.58 -10.64
CA LYS A 221 36.42 22.01 -9.43
C LYS A 221 35.42 21.73 -8.31
N CYS A 222 34.15 21.66 -8.69
CA CYS A 222 33.01 21.46 -7.81
C CYS A 222 32.10 20.42 -8.44
N VAL A 223 31.26 19.83 -7.61
CA VAL A 223 30.23 18.89 -8.05
C VAL A 223 28.98 19.14 -7.25
N ALA A 224 27.83 19.11 -7.93
CA ALA A 224 26.54 19.32 -7.31
C ALA A 224 25.69 18.06 -7.45
N ILE A 225 24.95 17.72 -6.39
CA ILE A 225 23.94 16.66 -6.40
C ILE A 225 22.67 17.18 -5.75
N ALA A 226 21.54 16.91 -6.36
CA ALA A 226 20.24 17.37 -5.90
C ALA A 226 19.19 16.26 -5.97
N GLY A 227 18.25 16.28 -5.04
CA GLY A 227 17.14 15.35 -5.00
C GLY A 227 15.88 15.98 -4.43
N ASP A 228 14.73 15.46 -4.85
CA ASP A 228 13.42 15.88 -4.36
C ASP A 228 13.10 15.24 -2.99
N LEU A 229 12.11 15.80 -2.27
CA LEU A 229 11.78 15.38 -0.90
C LEU A 229 10.45 14.62 -0.78
N ARG A 230 9.74 14.42 -1.89
CA ARG A 230 8.48 13.68 -1.91
C ARG A 230 8.69 12.20 -1.57
N LEU A 231 7.84 11.68 -0.69
CA LEU A 231 7.59 10.23 -0.55
C LEU A 231 6.10 9.98 -0.78
N GLY A 232 5.78 9.22 -1.82
CA GLY A 232 4.39 8.84 -2.12
C GLY A 232 4.14 7.35 -1.96
N ASN A 233 2.88 6.99 -1.83
CA ASN A 233 2.35 5.68 -2.23
C ASN A 233 1.51 5.92 -3.49
N ARG A 234 2.18 5.79 -4.65
CA ARG A 234 1.65 6.19 -5.96
C ARG A 234 1.18 7.65 -5.91
N ASN A 235 -0.09 7.90 -6.20
CA ASN A 235 -0.66 9.25 -6.24
C ASN A 235 -0.87 9.87 -4.85
N MET A 236 -0.87 9.07 -3.78
CA MET A 236 -1.03 9.57 -2.42
C MET A 236 0.32 10.02 -1.88
N SER A 237 0.43 11.28 -1.45
CA SER A 237 1.66 11.79 -0.83
C SER A 237 1.66 11.46 0.66
N LEU A 238 2.74 10.86 1.15
CA LEU A 238 2.91 10.46 2.55
C LEU A 238 3.76 11.48 3.31
N ALA A 239 4.87 11.91 2.72
CA ALA A 239 5.81 12.84 3.35
C ALA A 239 6.45 13.80 2.34
N ALA A 240 6.92 14.93 2.86
CA ALA A 240 7.54 16.03 2.11
C ALA A 240 8.99 16.31 2.55
N ASN A 241 9.57 15.39 3.31
CA ASN A 241 10.87 15.52 3.96
C ASN A 241 11.68 14.22 3.86
N PHE A 242 11.47 13.43 2.81
CA PHE A 242 12.19 12.18 2.58
C PHE A 242 13.44 12.45 1.74
N GLU A 243 14.58 12.57 2.41
CA GLU A 243 15.87 12.75 1.74
C GLU A 243 16.26 11.50 0.94
N LYS A 244 16.73 11.73 -0.29
CA LYS A 244 17.22 10.67 -1.19
C LYS A 244 18.72 10.75 -1.43
N VAL A 245 19.35 11.85 -0.99
CA VAL A 245 20.79 12.09 -1.13
C VAL A 245 21.43 11.95 0.24
N PHE A 246 22.39 11.04 0.35
CA PHE A 246 23.02 10.69 1.62
C PHE A 246 24.54 10.92 1.56
N PRO A 247 25.13 11.52 2.60
CA PRO A 247 26.57 11.66 2.70
C PRO A 247 27.22 10.31 3.03
N ILE A 248 28.23 9.93 2.26
CA ILE A 248 29.10 8.77 2.53
C ILE A 248 30.39 9.23 3.22
N THR A 249 30.93 10.35 2.78
CA THR A 249 32.10 11.02 3.35
C THR A 249 31.87 12.54 3.24
N GLN A 250 32.76 13.38 3.78
CA GLN A 250 32.61 14.84 3.72
C GLN A 250 32.51 15.40 2.28
N LYS A 251 33.11 14.72 1.30
CA LYS A 251 33.15 15.14 -0.12
C LYS A 251 32.60 14.08 -1.08
N LEU A 252 31.77 13.16 -0.58
CA LEU A 252 31.19 12.07 -1.37
C LEU A 252 29.77 11.80 -0.92
N PHE A 253 28.85 11.87 -1.88
CA PHE A 253 27.42 11.67 -1.68
C PHE A 253 26.90 10.59 -2.64
N VAL A 254 25.84 9.93 -2.21
CA VAL A 254 25.07 9.00 -3.03
C VAL A 254 23.60 9.40 -3.01
N GLY A 255 23.03 9.59 -4.20
CA GLY A 255 21.60 9.76 -4.40
C GLY A 255 20.96 8.43 -4.78
N LEU A 256 19.83 8.11 -4.16
CA LEU A 256 19.12 6.85 -4.32
C LEU A 256 17.65 7.12 -4.64
N PRO A 257 17.28 7.35 -5.91
CA PRO A 257 15.90 7.39 -6.37
C PRO A 257 15.37 5.98 -6.68
N GLY A 258 14.07 5.75 -6.44
CA GLY A 258 13.40 4.47 -6.70
C GLY A 258 12.51 4.03 -5.53
N LEU A 259 12.45 2.72 -5.29
CA LEU A 259 11.64 2.12 -4.23
C LEU A 259 12.17 2.50 -2.85
N ALA A 260 11.35 3.16 -2.03
CA ALA A 260 11.75 3.75 -0.75
C ALA A 260 12.32 2.73 0.25
N SER A 261 11.81 1.49 0.24
CA SER A 261 12.31 0.39 1.09
C SER A 261 13.76 0.03 0.73
N ASP A 262 14.06 -0.04 -0.57
CA ASP A 262 15.40 -0.37 -1.06
C ASP A 262 16.36 0.80 -0.86
N VAL A 263 15.87 2.04 -1.00
CA VAL A 263 16.63 3.26 -0.70
C VAL A 263 17.18 3.22 0.72
N LEU A 264 16.33 2.93 1.72
CA LEU A 264 16.75 2.84 3.13
C LEU A 264 17.73 1.68 3.35
N THR A 265 17.46 0.54 2.74
CA THR A 265 18.30 -0.67 2.85
C THR A 265 19.70 -0.43 2.28
N LEU A 266 19.78 0.17 1.08
CA LEU A 266 21.03 0.50 0.42
C LEU A 266 21.80 1.59 1.14
N ARG A 267 21.13 2.62 1.66
CA ARG A 267 21.75 3.65 2.50
C ARG A 267 22.52 3.02 3.67
N ASP A 268 21.85 2.14 4.41
CA ASP A 268 22.44 1.51 5.60
C ASP A 268 23.54 0.51 5.20
N THR A 269 23.37 -0.21 4.08
CA THR A 269 24.36 -1.13 3.52
C THR A 269 25.63 -0.39 3.07
N PHE A 270 25.51 0.72 2.32
CA PHE A 270 26.65 1.50 1.87
C PHE A 270 27.39 2.15 3.05
N ARG A 271 26.65 2.69 4.02
CA ARG A 271 27.27 3.20 5.26
C ARG A 271 28.06 2.11 5.99
N PHE A 272 27.52 0.90 6.11
CA PHE A 272 28.22 -0.23 6.74
C PHE A 272 29.49 -0.62 5.96
N ARG A 273 29.38 -0.83 4.64
CA ARG A 273 30.51 -1.24 3.79
C ARG A 273 31.62 -0.17 3.77
N THR A 274 31.28 1.11 3.69
CA THR A 274 32.24 2.21 3.72
C THR A 274 32.93 2.34 5.08
N ASN A 275 32.21 2.20 6.19
CA ASN A 275 32.81 2.21 7.52
C ASN A 275 33.79 1.05 7.72
N MET A 276 33.41 -0.15 7.25
CA MET A 276 34.30 -1.31 7.27
C MET A 276 35.54 -1.11 6.40
N TYR A 277 35.39 -0.49 5.23
CA TYR A 277 36.51 -0.12 4.37
C TYR A 277 37.48 0.83 5.08
N LYS A 278 36.96 1.91 5.68
CA LYS A 278 37.75 2.90 6.41
C LYS A 278 38.53 2.30 7.58
N LEU A 279 37.95 1.35 8.31
CA LEU A 279 38.62 0.64 9.40
C LEU A 279 39.72 -0.31 8.93
N LYS A 280 39.54 -0.97 7.78
CA LYS A 280 40.51 -1.93 7.23
C LYS A 280 41.69 -1.26 6.54
N GLU A 281 41.40 -0.29 5.68
CA GLU A 281 42.39 0.37 4.84
C GLU A 281 43.01 1.60 5.51
N GLY A 282 42.41 2.11 6.59
CA GLY A 282 42.90 3.30 7.30
C GLY A 282 42.81 4.60 6.50
N ARG A 283 42.07 4.62 5.38
CA ARG A 283 41.88 5.78 4.49
C ARG A 283 40.42 5.96 4.10
N GLU A 284 40.07 7.15 3.65
CA GLU A 284 38.74 7.41 3.09
C GLU A 284 38.61 6.81 1.69
N ILE A 285 37.38 6.43 1.34
CA ILE A 285 37.10 5.80 0.05
C ILE A 285 37.07 6.86 -1.04
N GLU A 286 37.73 6.58 -2.16
CA GLU A 286 37.70 7.45 -3.34
C GLU A 286 36.37 7.28 -4.11
N PRO A 287 35.83 8.35 -4.75
CA PRO A 287 34.57 8.28 -5.48
C PRO A 287 34.51 7.16 -6.52
N ASN A 288 35.59 6.96 -7.28
CA ASN A 288 35.67 5.90 -8.28
C ASN A 288 35.61 4.49 -7.65
N THR A 289 36.31 4.29 -6.54
CA THR A 289 36.28 3.02 -5.79
C THR A 289 34.89 2.78 -5.20
N PHE A 290 34.24 3.83 -4.71
CA PHE A 290 32.87 3.75 -4.20
C PHE A 290 31.86 3.43 -5.32
N ALA A 291 32.00 3.98 -6.52
CA ALA A 291 31.14 3.65 -7.66
C ALA A 291 31.22 2.15 -8.01
N HIS A 292 32.42 1.55 -7.98
CA HIS A 292 32.60 0.11 -8.15
C HIS A 292 32.06 -0.72 -6.97
N LEU A 293 32.09 -0.19 -5.74
CA LEU A 293 31.43 -0.81 -4.59
C LEU A 293 29.90 -0.83 -4.78
N VAL A 294 29.31 0.26 -5.27
CA VAL A 294 27.87 0.34 -5.59
C VAL A 294 27.52 -0.68 -6.68
N SER A 295 28.24 -0.67 -7.79
CA SER A 295 28.07 -1.61 -8.90
C SER A 295 28.11 -3.07 -8.45
N SER A 296 29.13 -3.45 -7.68
CA SER A 296 29.25 -4.83 -7.18
C SER A 296 28.13 -5.19 -6.19
N THR A 297 27.72 -4.27 -5.31
CA THR A 297 26.61 -4.48 -4.37
C THR A 297 25.28 -4.73 -5.07
N LEU A 298 25.00 -4.01 -6.16
CA LEU A 298 23.78 -4.21 -6.96
C LEU A 298 23.85 -5.51 -7.74
N TYR A 299 25.01 -5.82 -8.34
CA TYR A 299 25.19 -7.02 -9.15
C TYR A 299 25.17 -8.32 -8.32
N GLU A 300 25.54 -8.28 -7.03
CA GLU A 300 25.35 -9.39 -6.09
C GLU A 300 23.90 -9.90 -6.09
N ARG A 301 22.93 -9.02 -6.35
CA ARG A 301 21.51 -9.35 -6.42
C ARG A 301 20.96 -9.29 -7.85
N ARG A 302 21.71 -9.75 -8.84
CA ARG A 302 21.33 -9.72 -10.26
C ARG A 302 19.95 -10.32 -10.60
N TRP A 303 19.52 -11.36 -9.89
CA TRP A 303 18.25 -12.08 -10.13
C TRP A 303 17.09 -11.58 -9.25
N SER A 304 17.36 -10.69 -8.31
CA SER A 304 16.37 -10.03 -7.45
C SER A 304 16.90 -8.63 -7.12
N PRO A 305 16.94 -7.73 -8.11
CA PRO A 305 17.64 -6.45 -7.98
C PRO A 305 16.98 -5.57 -6.92
N TYR A 306 17.75 -4.61 -6.42
CA TYR A 306 17.16 -3.47 -5.72
C TYR A 306 16.58 -2.52 -6.77
N PHE A 307 15.37 -2.05 -6.54
CA PHE A 307 14.68 -1.14 -7.44
C PHE A 307 15.09 0.30 -7.18
N VAL A 308 16.37 0.58 -7.38
CA VAL A 308 17.01 1.88 -7.18
C VAL A 308 18.04 2.07 -8.29
N GLU A 309 18.18 3.30 -8.76
CA GLU A 309 19.20 3.68 -9.74
C GLU A 309 20.16 4.70 -9.12
N PRO A 310 21.19 4.25 -8.38
CA PRO A 310 22.08 5.15 -7.65
C PRO A 310 22.81 6.17 -8.53
N VAL A 311 23.00 7.36 -7.97
CA VAL A 311 23.82 8.44 -8.51
C VAL A 311 24.92 8.76 -7.51
N VAL A 312 26.18 8.61 -7.91
CA VAL A 312 27.35 8.93 -7.10
C VAL A 312 27.90 10.28 -7.54
N ALA A 313 28.15 11.17 -6.57
CA ALA A 313 28.76 12.46 -6.81
C ALA A 313 29.78 12.77 -5.71
N GLY A 314 30.99 13.16 -6.09
CA GLY A 314 32.00 13.53 -5.11
C GLY A 314 33.26 14.13 -5.72
N LEU A 315 34.10 14.68 -4.85
CA LEU A 315 35.43 15.14 -5.21
C LEU A 315 36.45 14.11 -4.74
N ASP A 316 37.41 13.75 -5.58
CA ASP A 316 38.47 12.86 -5.14
C ASP A 316 39.34 13.58 -4.09
N PRO A 317 39.58 12.94 -2.92
CA PRO A 317 40.22 13.58 -1.78
C PRO A 317 41.67 14.02 -2.05
N ASN A 318 42.36 13.42 -3.02
CA ASN A 318 43.77 13.69 -3.29
C ASN A 318 43.97 14.77 -4.37
N ASN A 319 43.24 14.67 -5.48
CA ASN A 319 43.38 15.55 -6.65
C ASN A 319 42.34 16.69 -6.67
N GLY A 320 41.25 16.58 -5.91
CA GLY A 320 40.11 17.49 -5.96
C GLY A 320 39.34 17.43 -7.29
N GLU A 321 39.52 16.38 -8.09
CA GLU A 321 38.82 16.24 -9.37
C GLU A 321 37.34 15.86 -9.12
N PRO A 322 36.40 16.54 -9.80
CA PRO A 322 34.99 16.21 -9.67
C PRO A 322 34.65 14.94 -10.43
N PHE A 323 33.96 14.04 -9.74
CA PHE A 323 33.55 12.73 -10.22
C PHE A 323 32.04 12.56 -10.06
N ILE A 324 31.39 12.15 -11.15
CA ILE A 324 29.98 11.74 -11.16
C ILE A 324 29.84 10.39 -11.87
N ALA A 325 28.94 9.55 -11.38
CA ALA A 325 28.56 8.31 -12.03
C ALA A 325 27.12 7.97 -11.69
N ALA A 326 26.39 7.38 -12.64
CA ALA A 326 25.11 6.75 -12.38
C ALA A 326 25.23 5.24 -12.58
N THR A 327 24.35 4.49 -11.93
CA THR A 327 24.21 3.05 -12.13
C THR A 327 22.78 2.70 -12.45
N ASP A 328 22.58 1.73 -13.35
CA ASP A 328 21.29 1.07 -13.47
C ASP A 328 20.99 0.19 -12.23
N LEU A 329 19.78 -0.37 -12.17
CA LEU A 329 19.33 -1.26 -11.09
C LEU A 329 20.11 -2.59 -10.95
N ILE A 330 20.94 -2.96 -11.95
CA ILE A 330 21.80 -4.15 -11.92
C ILE A 330 23.28 -3.82 -11.71
N GLY A 331 23.66 -2.55 -11.61
CA GLY A 331 25.03 -2.10 -11.34
C GLY A 331 25.89 -1.79 -12.57
N CYS A 332 25.31 -1.59 -13.76
CA CYS A 332 26.05 -1.08 -14.92
C CYS A 332 26.42 0.38 -14.69
N LEU A 333 27.72 0.69 -14.72
CA LEU A 333 28.25 2.03 -14.44
C LEU A 333 28.23 2.90 -15.70
N ASN A 334 27.62 4.08 -15.57
CA ASN A 334 27.70 5.15 -16.54
C ASN A 334 28.56 6.30 -15.97
N PHE A 335 29.72 6.52 -16.58
CA PHE A 335 30.62 7.63 -16.25
C PHE A 335 30.35 8.79 -17.20
N ALA A 336 29.75 9.86 -16.67
CA ALA A 336 29.45 11.06 -17.43
C ALA A 336 30.46 12.18 -17.10
N LYS A 337 30.68 13.09 -18.05
CA LYS A 337 31.57 14.25 -17.85
C LYS A 337 30.81 15.54 -17.61
N ASP A 338 29.51 15.51 -17.85
CA ASP A 338 28.56 16.60 -17.86
C ASP A 338 27.63 16.48 -16.67
N PHE A 339 26.62 15.62 -16.76
CA PHE A 339 25.62 15.41 -15.74
C PHE A 339 25.06 13.99 -15.81
N VAL A 340 24.43 13.57 -14.72
CA VAL A 340 23.69 12.32 -14.63
C VAL A 340 22.36 12.58 -13.96
N VAL A 341 21.31 11.92 -14.45
CA VAL A 341 19.96 12.02 -13.90
C VAL A 341 19.41 10.63 -13.68
N SER A 342 18.55 10.50 -12.67
CA SER A 342 17.94 9.23 -12.29
C SER A 342 16.60 9.46 -11.58
N GLY A 343 15.67 8.51 -11.70
CA GLY A 343 14.32 8.60 -11.13
C GLY A 343 13.22 8.94 -12.14
N THR A 344 12.02 9.23 -11.63
CA THR A 344 10.79 9.30 -12.46
C THR A 344 10.72 10.53 -13.38
N ALA A 345 11.38 11.63 -13.00
CA ALA A 345 11.49 12.83 -13.81
C ALA A 345 12.73 12.85 -14.73
N SER A 346 13.43 11.72 -14.88
CA SER A 346 14.70 11.64 -15.62
C SER A 346 14.62 12.23 -17.03
N ASP A 347 13.63 11.87 -17.85
CA ASP A 347 13.49 12.41 -19.22
C ASP A 347 13.37 13.95 -19.25
N LYS A 348 12.70 14.50 -18.24
CA LYS A 348 12.38 15.92 -18.12
C LYS A 348 13.62 16.68 -17.66
N MET A 349 14.36 16.09 -16.70
CA MET A 349 15.65 16.59 -16.26
C MET A 349 16.72 16.49 -17.36
N PHE A 350 16.73 15.44 -18.18
CA PHE A 350 17.63 15.34 -19.34
C PHE A 350 17.45 16.53 -20.29
N GLY A 351 16.22 16.84 -20.69
CA GLY A 351 15.95 17.96 -21.61
C GLY A 351 16.39 19.32 -21.04
N MET A 352 16.19 19.54 -19.73
CA MET A 352 16.63 20.75 -19.05
C MET A 352 18.16 20.81 -18.87
N ALA A 353 18.78 19.71 -18.46
CA ALA A 353 20.21 19.61 -18.22
C ALA A 353 21.01 19.85 -19.51
N GLU A 354 20.60 19.25 -20.63
CA GLU A 354 21.21 19.47 -21.95
C GLU A 354 21.15 20.94 -22.39
N SER A 355 20.13 21.67 -21.96
CA SER A 355 19.93 23.07 -22.38
C SER A 355 20.68 24.07 -21.50
N LEU A 356 20.87 23.75 -20.21
CA LEU A 356 21.41 24.68 -19.21
C LEU A 356 22.85 24.36 -18.80
N TRP A 357 23.30 23.11 -18.93
CA TRP A 357 24.63 22.72 -18.51
C TRP A 357 25.69 23.25 -19.49
N GLU A 358 26.75 23.82 -18.92
CA GLU A 358 27.92 24.26 -19.65
C GLU A 358 29.18 23.66 -19.01
N PRO A 359 30.24 23.40 -19.79
CA PRO A 359 31.51 22.95 -19.23
C PRO A 359 32.13 24.04 -18.35
N ASP A 360 32.83 23.61 -17.29
CA ASP A 360 33.63 24.47 -16.40
C ASP A 360 32.85 25.54 -15.61
N LEU A 361 31.58 25.29 -15.26
CA LEU A 361 30.81 26.13 -14.34
C LEU A 361 31.49 26.25 -12.96
N GLU A 362 31.46 27.46 -12.40
CA GLU A 362 31.87 27.73 -11.01
C GLU A 362 30.75 27.32 -10.04
N ALA A 363 31.03 27.25 -8.73
CA ALA A 363 30.11 26.63 -7.77
C ALA A 363 28.74 27.31 -7.64
N GLU A 364 28.68 28.64 -7.74
CA GLU A 364 27.42 29.40 -7.65
C GLU A 364 26.59 29.23 -8.93
N ASP A 365 27.23 29.29 -10.10
CA ASP A 365 26.55 29.07 -11.38
C ASP A 365 26.06 27.61 -11.47
N LEU A 366 26.86 26.65 -11.01
CA LEU A 366 26.46 25.23 -10.96
C LEU A 366 25.26 25.02 -10.03
N PHE A 367 25.21 25.71 -8.89
CA PHE A 367 24.05 25.69 -7.98
C PHE A 367 22.78 26.20 -8.68
N GLU A 368 22.89 27.29 -9.43
CA GLU A 368 21.74 27.85 -10.14
C GLU A 368 21.26 26.91 -11.26
N THR A 369 22.19 26.40 -12.07
CA THR A 369 21.92 25.46 -13.16
C THR A 369 21.27 24.16 -12.69
N ILE A 370 21.79 23.53 -11.63
CA ILE A 370 21.21 22.28 -11.09
C ILE A 370 19.85 22.54 -10.44
N SER A 371 19.68 23.68 -9.76
CA SER A 371 18.41 24.06 -9.12
C SER A 371 17.31 24.27 -10.17
N GLN A 372 17.62 25.00 -11.25
CA GLN A 372 16.68 25.20 -12.36
C GLN A 372 16.36 23.89 -13.07
N THR A 373 17.35 23.03 -13.28
CA THR A 373 17.15 21.72 -13.90
C THR A 373 16.21 20.85 -13.08
N LEU A 374 16.45 20.76 -11.77
CA LEU A 374 15.63 19.94 -10.89
C LEU A 374 14.21 20.50 -10.76
N LEU A 375 14.05 21.80 -10.47
CA LEU A 375 12.72 22.42 -10.27
C LEU A 375 11.83 22.28 -11.50
N ASN A 376 12.34 22.64 -12.69
CA ASN A 376 11.56 22.52 -13.92
C ASN A 376 11.30 21.06 -14.31
N GLY A 377 12.20 20.14 -13.96
CA GLY A 377 12.01 18.71 -14.15
C GLY A 377 10.91 18.12 -13.27
N VAL A 378 10.96 18.38 -11.96
CA VAL A 378 9.98 17.85 -11.00
C VAL A 378 8.61 18.50 -11.13
N ASP A 379 8.51 19.76 -11.55
CA ASP A 379 7.22 20.43 -11.78
C ASP A 379 6.42 19.80 -12.95
N ARG A 380 7.10 19.04 -13.81
CA ARG A 380 6.49 18.29 -14.92
C ARG A 380 6.25 16.82 -14.60
N ASP A 381 6.59 16.36 -13.41
CA ASP A 381 6.38 14.98 -12.95
C ASP A 381 5.41 14.95 -11.75
N ALA A 382 4.37 14.12 -11.83
CA ALA A 382 3.39 13.99 -10.75
C ALA A 382 3.92 13.21 -9.53
N LEU A 383 5.01 12.46 -9.71
CA LEU A 383 5.56 11.55 -8.70
C LEU A 383 6.82 12.09 -8.00
N SER A 384 7.29 13.28 -8.37
CA SER A 384 8.44 13.96 -7.75
C SER A 384 8.05 15.32 -7.18
N GLY A 385 8.91 15.92 -6.35
CA GLY A 385 8.79 17.32 -5.90
C GLY A 385 8.67 17.45 -4.38
N TRP A 386 7.69 18.25 -3.93
CA TRP A 386 7.47 18.56 -2.50
C TRP A 386 8.70 19.14 -1.79
N GLY A 387 9.46 19.94 -2.52
CA GLY A 387 10.75 20.48 -2.08
C GLY A 387 11.93 19.76 -2.73
N ALA A 388 13.09 20.41 -2.65
CA ALA A 388 14.33 19.91 -3.20
C ALA A 388 15.49 20.30 -2.28
N VAL A 389 16.50 19.44 -2.23
CA VAL A 389 17.76 19.71 -1.52
C VAL A 389 18.89 19.61 -2.52
N VAL A 390 19.78 20.59 -2.49
CA VAL A 390 20.97 20.66 -3.34
C VAL A 390 22.21 20.68 -2.45
N HIS A 391 23.16 19.80 -2.73
CA HIS A 391 24.48 19.79 -2.12
C HIS A 391 25.50 20.17 -3.17
N VAL A 392 26.26 21.23 -2.91
CA VAL A 392 27.39 21.66 -3.73
C VAL A 392 28.66 21.45 -2.93
N MET A 393 29.64 20.77 -3.53
CA MET A 393 30.92 20.41 -2.93
C MET A 393 32.09 21.09 -3.62
#